data_AF-A0A1B9LJY6-F1
#
_entry.id   AF-A0A1B9LJY6-F1
#
_cell.length_a   1.000
_cell.length_b   1.000
_cell.length_c   1.000
_cell.angle_alpha   90.00
_cell.angle_beta   90.00
_cell.angle_gamma   90.00
#
_symmetry.space_group_name_H-M   'P 1'
#
loop_
_entity.id
_entity.type
_entity.pdbx_description
1 polymer ?
#
loop_
_entity_poly.entity_id
_entity_poly.type
_entity_poly.pdbx_seq_one_letter_code
_entity_poly.pdbx_strand_id
1 'polypeptide(L)'
;MNSDRKVTISIIKKLIAVVMGCGVIIGIVLLYCDDGKNIYERPVKPENTTMDMTIYPSTIPENQLLRIDEAKKLYQSAFEDQVFYAVVNPDKLIKFIKHAWQWDKNAMPYYYDLMSWQRFYDDNKKEDDMISFKEFMSKYRDQLVDNNGKPLVEPDIYTSLNFRRYLFDKLADLKYPYFAYRKSFFYSPCEYDNKGMLLPCSDSSLEKSIEYLNYALAGGYHCYEYLSAQMLFQQGDHYKDNKFRQLNKLTEYRKSLTSAELKQAIDYTELMAEHSSMIGILRVTEAYLYGLGREHDIVKAYAWSLLLDYAKQKVIENGNNLAWSPTMLPPIWQYNKEIQTRLENMLNTSQKQAAQDYLSTLKTKIIDWNYNRWREQIDDFHPKP
;
A
#
# COMPACT_ATOMS: atom_id res chain seq x y z
N MET A 1 32.47 23.58 11.82
CA MET A 1 32.45 22.33 11.04
C MET A 1 31.31 21.34 11.38
N ASN A 2 30.67 21.37 12.56
CA ASN A 2 29.58 20.43 12.90
C ASN A 2 28.14 20.95 12.67
N SER A 3 27.97 22.26 12.42
CA SER A 3 26.66 22.89 12.18
C SER A 3 26.22 22.72 10.72
N ASP A 4 27.12 23.00 9.77
CA ASP A 4 26.81 22.96 8.34
C ASP A 4 26.49 21.55 7.86
N ARG A 5 27.15 20.52 8.43
CA ARG A 5 26.85 19.11 8.12
C ARG A 5 25.43 18.72 8.52
N LYS A 6 24.93 19.20 9.66
CA LYS A 6 23.54 18.95 10.12
C LYS A 6 22.50 19.66 9.25
N VAL A 7 22.80 20.88 8.80
CA VAL A 7 21.92 21.65 7.91
C VAL A 7 21.85 20.99 6.53
N THR A 8 22.97 20.53 5.98
CA THR A 8 23.02 19.79 4.70
C THR A 8 22.25 18.47 4.78
N ILE A 9 22.36 17.73 5.90
CA ILE A 9 21.60 16.49 6.14
C ILE A 9 20.09 16.77 6.22
N SER A 10 19.67 17.87 6.86
CA SER A 10 18.25 18.25 6.93
C SER A 10 17.68 18.63 5.56
N ILE A 11 18.47 19.21 4.67
CA ILE A 11 18.05 19.59 3.31
C ILE A 11 17.93 18.34 2.43
N ILE A 12 18.88 17.39 2.57
CA ILE A 12 18.84 16.09 1.88
C ILE A 12 17.60 15.28 2.29
N LYS A 13 17.27 15.20 3.59
CA LYS A 13 16.05 14.52 4.08
C LYS A 13 14.75 15.11 3.50
N LYS A 14 14.68 16.44 3.34
CA LYS A 14 13.51 17.12 2.75
C LYS A 14 13.41 16.92 1.23
N LEU A 15 14.55 16.87 0.52
CA LEU A 15 14.58 16.52 -0.90
C LEU A 15 14.18 15.05 -1.13
N ILE A 16 14.56 14.14 -0.23
CA ILE A 16 14.23 12.71 -0.32
C ILE A 16 12.73 12.46 -0.11
N ALA A 17 12.05 13.20 0.77
CA ALA A 17 10.59 13.10 0.88
C ALA A 17 9.86 13.45 -0.43
N VAL A 18 10.41 14.38 -1.21
CA VAL A 18 9.90 14.74 -2.54
C VAL A 18 10.25 13.67 -3.58
N VAL A 19 11.44 13.06 -3.50
CA VAL A 19 11.86 11.95 -4.37
C VAL A 19 11.09 10.65 -4.07
N MET A 20 10.71 10.38 -2.82
CA MET A 20 9.89 9.22 -2.44
C MET A 20 8.46 9.29 -3.03
N GLY A 21 7.90 10.50 -3.19
CA GLY A 21 6.65 10.69 -3.94
C GLY A 21 6.76 10.33 -5.42
N CYS A 22 7.96 10.43 -6.00
CA CYS A 22 8.27 9.97 -7.36
C CYS A 22 8.75 8.51 -7.41
N GLY A 23 9.28 7.98 -6.29
CA GLY A 23 9.85 6.63 -6.18
C GLY A 23 8.85 5.50 -6.30
N VAL A 24 7.58 5.72 -5.94
CA VAL A 24 6.49 4.75 -6.16
C VAL A 24 6.22 4.57 -7.66
N ILE A 25 6.39 5.63 -8.46
CA ILE A 25 6.25 5.59 -9.93
C ILE A 25 7.48 4.93 -10.57
N ILE A 26 8.68 5.20 -10.04
CA ILE A 26 9.93 4.56 -10.50
C ILE A 26 9.98 3.07 -10.11
N GLY A 27 9.39 2.66 -8.97
CA GLY A 27 9.29 1.25 -8.59
C GLY A 27 8.45 0.41 -9.55
N ILE A 28 7.42 1.00 -10.16
CA ILE A 28 6.60 0.37 -11.21
C ILE A 28 7.38 0.31 -12.54
N VAL A 29 8.19 1.32 -12.86
CA VAL A 29 9.03 1.34 -14.08
C VAL A 29 10.27 0.44 -13.97
N LEU A 30 10.91 0.35 -12.80
CA LEU A 30 12.05 -0.54 -12.55
C LEU A 30 11.64 -2.02 -12.42
N LEU A 31 10.38 -2.31 -12.09
CA LEU A 31 9.80 -3.65 -12.24
C LEU A 31 9.66 -4.07 -13.73
N TYR A 32 9.75 -3.13 -14.66
CA TYR A 32 9.58 -3.36 -16.10
C TYR A 32 10.84 -3.14 -16.97
N CYS A 33 11.93 -2.57 -16.43
CA CYS A 33 13.10 -2.17 -17.24
C CYS A 33 14.45 -2.77 -16.84
N ASP A 34 14.52 -3.80 -16.00
CA ASP A 34 15.80 -4.52 -15.79
C ASP A 34 15.91 -5.69 -16.78
N ASP A 35 16.05 -5.33 -18.06
CA ASP A 35 16.51 -6.23 -19.11
C ASP A 35 17.98 -6.55 -18.85
N GLY A 36 18.30 -7.83 -18.88
CA GLY A 36 19.50 -8.39 -18.27
C GLY A 36 20.82 -7.72 -18.65
N LYS A 37 21.67 -7.53 -17.63
CA LYS A 37 23.11 -7.85 -17.63
C LYS A 37 23.73 -7.38 -16.31
N ASN A 38 23.95 -8.32 -15.39
CA ASN A 38 25.19 -8.48 -14.62
C ASN A 38 24.99 -9.59 -13.59
N ILE A 39 25.30 -10.81 -14.02
CA ILE A 39 25.45 -11.97 -13.16
C ILE A 39 26.79 -11.80 -12.46
N TYR A 40 26.79 -11.48 -11.16
CA TYR A 40 27.95 -11.74 -10.33
C TYR A 40 28.00 -13.25 -10.03
N GLU A 41 29.17 -13.82 -10.25
CA GLU A 41 29.53 -15.22 -10.02
C GLU A 41 29.20 -15.64 -8.57
N ARG A 42 28.00 -16.16 -8.36
CA ARG A 42 27.72 -17.12 -7.29
C ARG A 42 28.35 -18.46 -7.69
N PRO A 43 28.68 -19.36 -6.75
CA PRO A 43 29.11 -20.71 -7.11
C PRO A 43 28.08 -21.30 -8.08
N VAL A 44 28.49 -21.48 -9.32
CA VAL A 44 27.64 -21.96 -10.40
C VAL A 44 27.25 -23.38 -10.03
N LYS A 45 26.00 -23.57 -9.59
CA LYS A 45 25.41 -24.92 -9.61
C LYS A 45 25.59 -25.43 -11.03
N PRO A 46 26.10 -26.66 -11.24
CA PRO A 46 26.38 -27.16 -12.58
C PRO A 46 25.13 -26.99 -13.45
N GLU A 47 25.31 -26.56 -14.71
CA GLU A 47 24.27 -26.16 -15.66
C GLU A 47 23.13 -27.19 -15.86
N ASN A 48 23.31 -28.43 -15.37
CA ASN A 48 22.34 -29.52 -15.41
C ASN A 48 21.59 -29.78 -14.08
N THR A 49 21.73 -28.93 -13.07
CA THR A 49 20.97 -29.09 -11.81
C THR A 49 19.58 -28.51 -11.99
N THR A 50 18.55 -29.35 -11.99
CA THR A 50 17.16 -28.89 -11.99
C THR A 50 16.91 -28.01 -10.76
N MET A 51 16.58 -26.74 -10.97
CA MET A 51 16.25 -25.81 -9.89
C MET A 51 14.92 -26.21 -9.23
N ASP A 52 14.89 -26.22 -7.90
CA ASP A 52 13.68 -26.53 -7.14
C ASP A 52 12.77 -25.30 -7.03
N MET A 53 11.63 -25.33 -7.71
CA MET A 53 10.62 -24.27 -7.71
C MET A 53 9.46 -24.55 -6.75
N THR A 54 9.55 -25.62 -5.95
CA THR A 54 8.48 -26.02 -5.05
C THR A 54 8.35 -25.00 -3.92
N ILE A 55 7.12 -24.59 -3.62
CA ILE A 55 6.82 -23.78 -2.45
C ILE A 55 6.56 -24.74 -1.29
N TYR A 56 7.42 -24.70 -0.28
CA TYR A 56 7.30 -25.58 0.88
C TYR A 56 6.53 -24.90 2.03
N PRO A 57 5.86 -25.68 2.89
CA PRO A 57 5.42 -25.21 4.19
C PRO A 57 6.62 -24.70 5.00
N SER A 58 6.38 -23.74 5.88
CA SER A 58 7.40 -23.29 6.81
C SER A 58 7.86 -24.42 7.72
N THR A 59 9.18 -24.47 7.93
CA THR A 59 9.77 -25.35 8.96
C THR A 59 9.78 -24.68 10.34
N ILE A 60 9.36 -23.41 10.41
CA ILE A 60 9.17 -22.68 11.66
C ILE A 60 7.78 -23.06 12.24
N PRO A 61 7.68 -23.39 13.53
CA PRO A 61 6.41 -23.61 14.20
C PRO A 61 5.44 -22.43 14.00
N GLU A 62 4.16 -22.72 13.80
CA GLU A 62 3.13 -21.70 13.52
C GLU A 62 3.10 -20.56 14.54
N ASN A 63 3.28 -20.86 15.83
CA ASN A 63 3.32 -19.87 16.91
C ASN A 63 4.60 -19.01 16.94
N GLN A 64 5.57 -19.29 16.09
CA GLN A 64 6.82 -18.55 15.93
C GLN A 64 6.90 -17.82 14.59
N LEU A 65 5.97 -18.07 13.66
CA LEU A 65 5.91 -17.35 12.40
C LEU A 65 5.63 -15.86 12.63
N LEU A 66 6.25 -15.01 11.82
CA LEU A 66 6.08 -13.57 11.95
C LEU A 66 4.71 -13.15 11.46
N ARG A 67 4.07 -12.23 12.18
CA ARG A 67 2.97 -11.43 11.62
C ARG A 67 3.52 -10.52 10.51
N ILE A 68 2.63 -10.00 9.67
CA ILE A 68 3.01 -9.17 8.51
C ILE A 68 3.76 -7.90 8.96
N ASP A 69 3.27 -7.24 10.00
CA ASP A 69 3.89 -6.02 10.54
C ASP A 69 5.22 -6.31 11.25
N GLU A 70 5.31 -7.44 11.95
CA GLU A 70 6.54 -7.93 12.57
C GLU A 70 7.62 -8.22 11.53
N ALA A 71 7.28 -8.89 10.42
CA ALA A 71 8.19 -9.15 9.33
C ALA A 71 8.71 -7.86 8.69
N LYS A 72 7.82 -6.89 8.43
CA LYS A 72 8.18 -5.57 7.91
C LYS A 72 9.12 -4.82 8.86
N LYS A 73 8.78 -4.74 10.15
CA LYS A 73 9.61 -4.07 11.19
C LYS A 73 10.97 -4.75 11.34
N LEU A 74 11.01 -6.08 11.28
CA LEU A 74 12.25 -6.84 11.37
C LEU A 74 13.17 -6.51 10.19
N TYR A 75 12.66 -6.54 8.96
CA TYR A 75 13.39 -6.16 7.75
C TYR A 75 13.92 -4.71 7.82
N GLN A 76 13.04 -3.74 8.08
CA GLN A 76 13.40 -2.31 8.13
C GLN A 76 14.41 -1.96 9.23
N SER A 77 14.47 -2.77 10.28
CA SER A 77 15.45 -2.58 11.36
C SER A 77 16.74 -3.38 11.18
N ALA A 78 16.80 -4.26 10.19
CA ALA A 78 17.96 -5.05 9.81
C ALA A 78 18.74 -4.41 8.65
N PHE A 79 18.03 -3.85 7.68
CA PHE A 79 18.57 -3.35 6.41
C PHE A 79 17.97 -1.99 6.04
N GLU A 80 18.81 -1.05 5.63
CA GLU A 80 18.39 0.28 5.13
C GLU A 80 18.41 0.23 3.60
N ASP A 81 17.24 0.36 2.97
CA ASP A 81 17.06 0.15 1.53
C ASP A 81 16.72 1.42 0.75
N GLN A 82 16.91 2.61 1.33
CA GLN A 82 16.53 3.88 0.69
C GLN A 82 17.74 4.75 0.34
N VAL A 83 18.73 4.82 1.22
CA VAL A 83 19.85 5.75 1.09
C VAL A 83 21.17 5.01 0.95
N PHE A 84 21.42 4.06 1.84
CA PHE A 84 22.72 3.41 1.98
C PHE A 84 22.72 2.00 1.39
N TYR A 85 21.55 1.36 1.28
CA TYR A 85 21.42 -0.02 0.78
C TYR A 85 22.29 -0.99 1.58
N ALA A 86 22.34 -0.81 2.90
CA ALA A 86 23.33 -1.39 3.79
C ALA A 86 22.69 -2.17 4.95
N VAL A 87 23.44 -3.13 5.50
CA VAL A 87 23.08 -3.83 6.73
C VAL A 87 23.34 -2.91 7.91
N VAL A 88 22.29 -2.65 8.70
CA VAL A 88 22.33 -1.78 9.88
C VAL A 88 22.44 -2.60 11.16
N ASN A 89 21.82 -3.78 11.20
CA ASN A 89 21.83 -4.64 12.37
C ASN A 89 22.01 -6.11 11.96
N PRO A 90 23.22 -6.67 12.08
CA PRO A 90 23.51 -8.06 11.72
C PRO A 90 22.64 -9.08 12.44
N ASP A 91 22.41 -8.94 13.76
CA ASP A 91 21.62 -9.91 14.54
C ASP A 91 20.17 -9.99 14.06
N LYS A 92 19.58 -8.82 13.75
CA LYS A 92 18.23 -8.77 13.18
C LYS A 92 18.19 -9.30 11.76
N LEU A 93 19.23 -9.06 10.97
CA LEU A 93 19.32 -9.61 9.62
C LEU A 93 19.45 -11.14 9.65
N ILE A 94 20.22 -11.70 10.59
CA ILE A 94 20.29 -13.15 10.82
C ILE A 94 18.89 -13.68 11.12
N LYS A 95 18.18 -13.09 12.09
CA LYS A 95 16.80 -13.51 12.42
C LYS A 95 15.91 -13.45 11.19
N PHE A 96 15.92 -12.34 10.46
CA PHE A 96 15.12 -12.14 9.25
C PHE A 96 15.39 -13.20 8.17
N ILE A 97 16.66 -13.48 7.87
CA ILE A 97 17.05 -14.46 6.86
C ILE A 97 16.62 -15.86 7.27
N LYS A 98 16.73 -16.22 8.56
CA LYS A 98 16.22 -17.52 9.05
C LYS A 98 14.73 -17.69 8.74
N HIS A 99 13.91 -16.67 9.00
CA HIS A 99 12.49 -16.69 8.65
C HIS A 99 12.27 -16.90 7.14
N ALA A 100 12.91 -16.08 6.30
CA ALA A 100 12.74 -16.17 4.85
C ALA A 100 13.21 -17.52 4.28
N TRP A 101 14.39 -18.01 4.68
CA TRP A 101 14.96 -19.26 4.17
C TRP A 101 14.26 -20.50 4.69
N GLN A 102 13.53 -20.38 5.80
CA GLN A 102 12.66 -21.42 6.34
C GLN A 102 11.20 -21.27 5.93
N TRP A 103 10.93 -20.56 4.82
CA TRP A 103 9.62 -20.44 4.17
C TRP A 103 8.55 -19.71 4.98
N ASP A 104 8.91 -18.80 5.89
CA ASP A 104 7.95 -17.87 6.49
C ASP A 104 7.46 -16.89 5.42
N LYS A 105 6.21 -17.07 4.97
CA LYS A 105 5.63 -16.35 3.82
C LYS A 105 5.55 -14.85 4.04
N ASN A 106 5.54 -14.38 5.29
CA ASN A 106 5.53 -12.95 5.60
C ASN A 106 6.94 -12.33 5.50
N ALA A 107 8.01 -13.12 5.68
CA ALA A 107 9.39 -12.66 5.51
C ALA A 107 9.87 -12.77 4.05
N MET A 108 9.38 -13.77 3.30
CA MET A 108 9.79 -14.01 1.90
C MET A 108 9.76 -12.78 0.96
N PRO A 109 8.71 -11.93 0.94
CA PRO A 109 8.66 -10.82 -0.01
C PRO A 109 9.75 -9.78 0.27
N TYR A 110 10.03 -9.50 1.53
CA TYR A 110 11.08 -8.57 1.94
C TYR A 110 12.48 -9.10 1.65
N TYR A 111 12.66 -10.43 1.56
CA TYR A 111 13.95 -11.00 1.18
C TYR A 111 14.24 -10.77 -0.30
N TYR A 112 13.23 -10.76 -1.19
CA TYR A 112 13.42 -10.32 -2.57
C TYR A 112 13.80 -8.84 -2.65
N ASP A 113 13.21 -8.00 -1.81
CA ASP A 113 13.57 -6.59 -1.74
C ASP A 113 15.03 -6.44 -1.29
N LEU A 114 15.45 -7.14 -0.23
CA LEU A 114 16.86 -7.22 0.19
C LEU A 114 17.78 -7.61 -0.99
N MET A 115 17.46 -8.70 -1.70
CA MET A 115 18.27 -9.15 -2.86
C MET A 115 18.32 -8.13 -4.00
N SER A 116 17.22 -7.38 -4.20
CA SER A 116 17.12 -6.35 -5.24
C SER A 116 17.90 -5.09 -4.85
N TRP A 117 17.90 -4.73 -3.57
CA TRP A 117 18.44 -3.46 -3.08
C TRP A 117 19.91 -3.53 -2.70
N GLN A 118 20.39 -4.67 -2.18
CA GLN A 118 21.78 -4.82 -1.73
C GLN A 118 22.84 -4.56 -2.82
N ARG A 119 22.46 -4.67 -4.10
CA ARG A 119 23.34 -4.34 -5.24
C ARG A 119 23.65 -2.84 -5.40
N PHE A 120 22.86 -1.96 -4.77
CA PHE A 120 23.03 -0.51 -4.85
C PHE A 120 23.89 0.06 -3.72
N TYR A 121 24.43 -0.80 -2.86
CA TYR A 121 25.34 -0.42 -1.80
C TYR A 121 26.58 0.31 -2.35
N ASP A 122 26.90 1.46 -1.76
CA ASP A 122 28.03 2.32 -2.14
C ASP A 122 28.93 2.56 -0.92
N ASP A 123 30.10 1.91 -0.89
CA ASP A 123 31.07 1.98 0.20
C ASP A 123 31.48 3.42 0.56
N ASN A 124 31.40 4.35 -0.40
CA ASN A 124 31.81 5.74 -0.20
C ASN A 124 30.76 6.60 0.51
N LYS A 125 29.54 6.08 0.69
CA LYS A 125 28.40 6.84 1.23
C LYS A 125 27.86 6.29 2.56
N LYS A 126 28.43 5.19 3.07
CA LYS A 126 27.94 4.53 4.28
C LYS A 126 28.13 5.40 5.53
N GLU A 127 27.27 5.17 6.52
CA GLU A 127 27.53 5.64 7.88
C GLU A 127 28.50 4.68 8.61
N ASP A 128 29.09 5.17 9.70
CA ASP A 128 29.90 4.33 10.58
C ASP A 128 29.02 3.16 11.10
N ASP A 129 29.62 1.97 11.22
CA ASP A 129 28.99 0.68 11.59
C ASP A 129 28.09 -0.01 10.56
N MET A 130 27.76 0.62 9.43
CA MET A 130 27.05 -0.06 8.33
C MET A 130 27.99 -0.92 7.47
N ILE A 131 27.51 -2.11 7.08
CA ILE A 131 28.26 -3.07 6.25
C ILE A 131 27.45 -3.48 5.02
N SER A 132 28.15 -3.89 3.95
CA SER A 132 27.49 -4.47 2.78
C SER A 132 26.84 -5.82 3.11
N PHE A 133 25.83 -6.21 2.33
CA PHE A 133 25.27 -7.56 2.43
C PHE A 133 26.32 -8.65 2.17
N LYS A 134 27.26 -8.40 1.24
CA LYS A 134 28.39 -9.31 0.95
C LYS A 134 29.29 -9.50 2.17
N GLU A 135 29.64 -8.41 2.85
CA GLU A 135 30.44 -8.46 4.08
C GLU A 135 29.69 -9.17 5.20
N PHE A 136 28.39 -8.87 5.36
CA PHE A 136 27.54 -9.59 6.30
C PHE A 136 27.56 -11.10 6.04
N MET A 137 27.34 -11.53 4.79
CA MET A 137 27.40 -12.95 4.42
C MET A 137 28.78 -13.55 4.67
N SER A 138 29.87 -12.81 4.48
CA SER A 138 31.21 -13.33 4.80
C SER A 138 31.45 -13.53 6.30
N LYS A 139 30.87 -12.68 7.16
CA LYS A 139 31.13 -12.65 8.61
C LYS A 139 30.16 -13.50 9.42
N TYR A 140 28.91 -13.63 8.98
CA TYR A 140 27.80 -14.17 9.79
C TYR A 140 27.14 -15.41 9.18
N ARG A 141 27.69 -15.98 8.10
CA ARG A 141 27.10 -17.14 7.39
C ARG A 141 26.95 -18.39 8.27
N ASP A 142 27.88 -18.61 9.17
CA ASP A 142 27.90 -19.70 10.15
C ASP A 142 26.74 -19.62 11.15
N GLN A 143 26.20 -18.42 11.38
CA GLN A 143 25.06 -18.20 12.28
C GLN A 143 23.69 -18.45 11.61
N LEU A 144 23.66 -18.58 10.29
CA LEU A 144 22.46 -18.94 9.51
C LEU A 144 22.20 -20.44 9.60
N VAL A 145 21.75 -20.89 10.78
CA VAL A 145 21.38 -22.26 11.11
C VAL A 145 19.91 -22.37 11.53
N ASP A 146 19.30 -23.53 11.30
CA ASP A 146 17.94 -23.88 11.75
C ASP A 146 17.88 -24.06 13.27
N ASN A 147 16.69 -24.38 13.80
CA ASN A 147 16.46 -24.62 15.22
C ASN A 147 17.24 -25.83 15.78
N ASN A 148 17.77 -26.70 14.92
CA ASN A 148 18.60 -27.85 15.29
C ASN A 148 20.10 -27.59 15.08
N GLY A 149 20.49 -26.36 14.74
CA GLY A 149 21.88 -25.99 14.46
C GLY A 149 22.39 -26.45 13.08
N LYS A 150 21.53 -26.94 12.19
CA LYS A 150 21.93 -27.31 10.83
C LYS A 150 22.05 -26.05 9.96
N PRO A 151 23.12 -25.90 9.15
CA PRO A 151 23.25 -24.77 8.24
C PRO A 151 22.04 -24.65 7.31
N LEU A 152 21.42 -23.48 7.29
CA LEU A 152 20.36 -23.16 6.33
C LEU A 152 20.97 -22.96 4.94
N VAL A 153 20.20 -23.27 3.92
CA VAL A 153 20.55 -23.05 2.51
C VAL A 153 19.55 -22.05 1.94
N GLU A 154 20.04 -21.07 1.18
CA GLU A 154 19.17 -20.13 0.46
C GLU A 154 18.28 -20.91 -0.52
N PRO A 155 16.94 -20.76 -0.44
CA PRO A 155 16.04 -21.40 -1.40
C PRO A 155 16.31 -20.96 -2.85
N ASP A 156 16.28 -21.91 -3.78
CA ASP A 156 16.55 -21.65 -5.22
C ASP A 156 15.58 -20.64 -5.83
N ILE A 157 14.38 -20.49 -5.27
CA ILE A 157 13.38 -19.52 -5.72
C ILE A 157 13.89 -18.07 -5.69
N TYR A 158 14.88 -17.75 -4.85
CA TYR A 158 15.47 -16.42 -4.79
C TYR A 158 16.55 -16.15 -5.85
N THR A 159 16.99 -17.17 -6.59
CA THR A 159 18.14 -17.05 -7.49
C THR A 159 17.81 -16.41 -8.85
N SER A 160 16.53 -16.25 -9.19
CA SER A 160 16.09 -15.67 -10.47
C SER A 160 14.91 -14.72 -10.31
N LEU A 161 14.95 -13.61 -11.07
CA LEU A 161 13.85 -12.67 -11.18
C LEU A 161 12.59 -13.31 -11.78
N ASN A 162 12.74 -14.29 -12.67
CA ASN A 162 11.59 -15.03 -13.24
C ASN A 162 10.82 -15.79 -12.16
N PHE A 163 11.50 -16.26 -11.12
CA PHE A 163 10.87 -16.95 -10.00
C PHE A 163 10.18 -16.01 -9.02
N ARG A 164 10.63 -14.75 -8.94
CA ARG A 164 9.91 -13.72 -8.17
C ARG A 164 8.47 -13.62 -8.66
N ARG A 165 8.25 -13.50 -9.97
CA ARG A 165 6.90 -13.43 -10.54
C ARG A 165 6.10 -14.70 -10.25
N TYR A 166 6.68 -15.87 -10.52
CA TYR A 166 6.04 -17.16 -10.25
C TYR A 166 5.60 -17.30 -8.78
N LEU A 167 6.50 -17.01 -7.84
CA LEU A 167 6.20 -17.09 -6.41
C LEU A 167 5.08 -16.12 -6.04
N PHE A 168 5.16 -14.87 -6.51
CA PHE A 168 4.14 -13.86 -6.22
C PHE A 168 2.77 -14.31 -6.73
N ASP A 169 2.71 -14.83 -7.95
CA ASP A 169 1.46 -15.33 -8.54
C ASP A 169 0.91 -16.51 -7.72
N LYS A 170 1.75 -17.48 -7.36
CA LYS A 170 1.35 -18.67 -6.60
C LYS A 170 0.91 -18.36 -5.18
N LEU A 171 1.66 -17.53 -4.45
CA LEU A 171 1.29 -17.18 -3.07
C LEU A 171 0.02 -16.33 -3.02
N ALA A 172 -0.22 -15.50 -4.03
CA ALA A 172 -1.49 -14.79 -4.16
C ALA A 172 -2.66 -15.75 -4.46
N ASP A 173 -2.47 -16.76 -5.33
CA ASP A 173 -3.48 -17.81 -5.58
C ASP A 173 -3.77 -18.64 -4.32
N LEU A 174 -2.75 -18.85 -3.49
CA LEU A 174 -2.86 -19.45 -2.16
C LEU A 174 -3.41 -18.49 -1.09
N LYS A 175 -3.83 -17.29 -1.48
CA LYS A 175 -4.48 -16.27 -0.64
C LYS A 175 -3.58 -15.70 0.46
N TYR A 176 -2.26 -15.71 0.28
CA TYR A 176 -1.37 -15.02 1.20
C TYR A 176 -1.53 -13.50 1.06
N PRO A 177 -1.80 -12.76 2.15
CA PRO A 177 -2.39 -11.41 2.06
C PRO A 177 -1.52 -10.37 1.34
N TYR A 178 -0.21 -10.34 1.65
CA TYR A 178 0.73 -9.43 0.98
C TYR A 178 0.74 -9.66 -0.53
N PHE A 179 0.78 -10.92 -0.96
CA PHE A 179 0.87 -11.28 -2.37
C PHE A 179 -0.44 -11.02 -3.11
N ALA A 180 -1.57 -11.31 -2.48
CA ALA A 180 -2.88 -10.96 -3.01
C ALA A 180 -3.03 -9.45 -3.19
N TYR A 181 -2.67 -8.66 -2.17
CA TYR A 181 -2.67 -7.20 -2.27
C TYR A 181 -1.80 -6.70 -3.43
N ARG A 182 -0.62 -7.29 -3.66
CA ARG A 182 0.24 -6.91 -4.78
C ARG A 182 -0.32 -7.36 -6.13
N LYS A 183 -0.94 -8.54 -6.20
CA LYS A 183 -1.47 -9.13 -7.43
C LYS A 183 -2.72 -8.39 -7.94
N SER A 184 -3.51 -7.78 -7.08
CA SER A 184 -4.66 -6.96 -7.52
C SER A 184 -4.24 -5.85 -8.49
N PHE A 185 -3.09 -5.22 -8.24
CA PHE A 185 -2.58 -4.13 -9.08
C PHE A 185 -2.14 -4.55 -10.49
N PHE A 186 -2.00 -5.85 -10.77
CA PHE A 186 -1.80 -6.32 -12.14
C PHE A 186 -3.07 -6.28 -12.99
N TYR A 187 -4.24 -6.21 -12.35
CA TYR A 187 -5.53 -6.18 -13.03
C TYR A 187 -6.14 -4.78 -13.05
N SER A 188 -5.85 -3.95 -12.05
CA SER A 188 -6.41 -2.60 -11.91
C SER A 188 -5.60 -1.72 -10.94
N PRO A 189 -5.45 -0.40 -11.18
CA PRO A 189 -6.01 0.38 -12.30
C PRO A 189 -5.34 0.07 -13.64
N CYS A 190 -6.01 0.40 -14.74
CA CYS A 190 -5.51 0.13 -16.09
C CYS A 190 -4.47 1.16 -16.56
N GLU A 191 -3.99 1.02 -17.79
CA GLU A 191 -2.96 1.91 -18.31
C GLU A 191 -3.47 3.34 -18.56
N TYR A 192 -2.53 4.26 -18.71
CA TYR A 192 -2.84 5.64 -19.09
C TYR A 192 -2.70 5.82 -20.60
N ASP A 193 -3.56 6.64 -21.19
CA ASP A 193 -3.40 7.11 -22.56
C ASP A 193 -2.22 8.11 -22.69
N ASN A 194 -1.93 8.54 -23.91
CA ASN A 194 -0.85 9.48 -24.20
C ASN A 194 -1.05 10.88 -23.58
N LYS A 195 -2.23 11.20 -23.07
CA LYS A 195 -2.54 12.45 -22.35
C LYS A 195 -2.48 12.26 -20.84
N GLY A 196 -2.20 11.06 -20.35
CA GLY A 196 -2.17 10.72 -18.93
C GLY A 196 -3.55 10.45 -18.34
N MET A 197 -4.57 10.22 -19.18
CA MET A 197 -5.91 9.83 -18.74
C MET A 197 -5.97 8.32 -18.53
N LEU A 198 -6.60 7.89 -17.44
CA LEU A 198 -6.72 6.50 -17.08
C LEU A 198 -7.73 5.80 -18.00
N LEU A 199 -7.28 4.75 -18.67
CA LEU A 199 -8.14 3.96 -19.57
C LEU A 199 -9.15 3.14 -18.74
N PRO A 200 -10.36 2.90 -19.27
CA PRO A 200 -11.31 2.00 -18.63
C PRO A 200 -10.76 0.57 -18.62
N CYS A 201 -10.88 -0.10 -17.47
CA CYS A 201 -10.64 -1.52 -17.34
C CYS A 201 -11.80 -2.34 -17.88
N SER A 202 -11.54 -3.61 -18.23
CA SER A 202 -12.61 -4.57 -18.47
C SER A 202 -13.25 -5.00 -17.14
N ASP A 203 -14.52 -5.40 -17.16
CA ASP A 203 -15.19 -5.91 -15.96
C ASP A 203 -14.49 -7.15 -15.39
N SER A 204 -14.03 -8.07 -16.25
CA SER A 204 -13.26 -9.24 -15.81
C SER A 204 -11.97 -8.87 -15.09
N SER A 205 -11.27 -7.81 -15.55
CA SER A 205 -10.07 -7.32 -14.87
C SER A 205 -10.42 -6.77 -13.49
N LEU A 206 -11.46 -5.95 -13.39
CA LEU A 206 -11.91 -5.39 -12.13
C LEU A 206 -12.35 -6.48 -11.14
N GLU A 207 -13.10 -7.47 -11.61
CA GLU A 207 -13.54 -8.63 -10.80
C GLU A 207 -12.35 -9.40 -10.21
N LYS A 208 -11.32 -9.69 -11.02
CA LYS A 208 -10.09 -10.34 -10.52
C LYS A 208 -9.36 -9.46 -9.53
N SER A 209 -9.27 -8.16 -9.79
CA SER A 209 -8.62 -7.23 -8.86
C SER A 209 -9.34 -7.19 -7.51
N ILE A 210 -10.68 -7.11 -7.53
CA ILE A 210 -11.55 -7.15 -6.36
C ILE A 210 -11.39 -8.47 -5.59
N GLU A 211 -11.30 -9.60 -6.30
CA GLU A 211 -11.07 -10.92 -5.68
C GLU A 211 -9.79 -10.93 -4.83
N TYR A 212 -8.66 -10.49 -5.40
CA TYR A 212 -7.39 -10.46 -4.66
C TYR A 212 -7.37 -9.42 -3.53
N LEU A 213 -8.03 -8.27 -3.71
CA LEU A 213 -8.20 -7.32 -2.62
C LEU A 213 -9.03 -7.91 -1.47
N ASN A 214 -10.04 -8.72 -1.77
CA ASN A 214 -10.80 -9.42 -0.72
C ASN A 214 -9.94 -10.46 0.01
N TYR A 215 -9.01 -11.15 -0.67
CA TYR A 215 -8.05 -12.03 0.00
C TYR A 215 -7.09 -11.24 0.91
N ALA A 216 -6.62 -10.08 0.47
CA ALA A 216 -5.80 -9.20 1.30
C ALA A 216 -6.56 -8.68 2.52
N LEU A 217 -7.81 -8.26 2.32
CA LEU A 217 -8.73 -7.79 3.38
C LEU A 217 -8.98 -8.88 4.43
N ALA A 218 -9.26 -10.11 3.99
CA ALA A 218 -9.42 -11.26 4.88
C ALA A 218 -8.14 -11.60 5.66
N GLY A 219 -6.99 -11.15 5.16
CA GLY A 219 -5.68 -11.23 5.80
C GLY A 219 -5.29 -10.04 6.66
N GLY A 220 -6.22 -9.11 6.90
CA GLY A 220 -6.05 -7.96 7.77
C GLY A 220 -5.58 -6.67 7.11
N TYR A 221 -5.44 -6.60 5.78
CA TYR A 221 -5.10 -5.35 5.11
C TYR A 221 -6.28 -4.38 5.08
N HIS A 222 -6.03 -3.09 5.34
CA HIS A 222 -7.03 -2.03 5.19
C HIS A 222 -7.01 -1.42 3.78
N CYS A 223 -7.26 -2.23 2.74
CA CYS A 223 -7.20 -1.82 1.33
C CYS A 223 -8.52 -1.27 0.76
N TYR A 224 -9.41 -0.75 1.62
CA TYR A 224 -10.77 -0.32 1.25
C TYR A 224 -10.80 0.80 0.19
N GLU A 225 -9.79 1.67 0.15
CA GLU A 225 -9.73 2.75 -0.83
C GLU A 225 -9.61 2.23 -2.26
N TYR A 226 -8.71 1.28 -2.47
CA TYR A 226 -8.55 0.61 -3.76
C TYR A 226 -9.74 -0.29 -4.08
N LEU A 227 -10.24 -1.03 -3.08
CA LEU A 227 -11.38 -1.92 -3.25
C LEU A 227 -12.62 -1.14 -3.70
N SER A 228 -12.97 -0.07 -3.00
CA SER A 228 -14.11 0.78 -3.36
C SER A 228 -13.92 1.45 -4.72
N ALA A 229 -12.71 1.91 -5.07
CA ALA A 229 -12.44 2.49 -6.40
C ALA A 229 -12.71 1.49 -7.53
N GLN A 230 -12.24 0.25 -7.36
CA GLN A 230 -12.36 -0.84 -8.33
C GLN A 230 -13.78 -1.39 -8.44
N MET A 231 -14.52 -1.36 -7.33
CA MET A 231 -15.96 -1.65 -7.37
C MET A 231 -16.71 -0.54 -8.11
N LEU A 232 -16.47 0.73 -7.77
CA LEU A 232 -17.27 1.86 -8.21
C LEU A 232 -17.00 2.32 -9.64
N PHE A 233 -15.75 2.33 -10.11
CA PHE A 233 -15.38 3.04 -11.35
C PHE A 233 -14.75 2.12 -12.39
N GLN A 234 -15.08 2.36 -13.67
CA GLN A 234 -14.54 1.55 -14.77
C GLN A 234 -13.03 1.67 -14.89
N GLN A 235 -12.45 2.82 -14.51
CA GLN A 235 -11.02 3.06 -14.50
C GLN A 235 -10.29 2.32 -13.37
N GLY A 236 -11.03 1.84 -12.35
CA GLY A 236 -10.45 1.17 -11.20
C GLY A 236 -9.71 2.08 -10.22
N ASP A 237 -9.95 3.39 -10.31
CA ASP A 237 -9.34 4.44 -9.48
C ASP A 237 -10.37 5.55 -9.18
N HIS A 238 -10.18 6.26 -8.07
CA HIS A 238 -10.98 7.45 -7.75
C HIS A 238 -10.67 8.63 -8.68
N TYR A 239 -9.51 8.62 -9.34
CA TYR A 239 -9.04 9.67 -10.25
C TYR A 239 -9.06 9.22 -11.71
N LYS A 240 -9.23 10.19 -12.61
CA LYS A 240 -9.24 10.00 -14.07
C LYS A 240 -7.88 10.17 -14.73
N ASP A 241 -6.89 10.72 -14.01
CA ASP A 241 -5.60 11.04 -14.59
C ASP A 241 -4.44 10.78 -13.62
N ASN A 242 -3.25 10.52 -14.18
CA ASN A 242 -2.05 10.20 -13.42
C ASN A 242 -1.48 11.37 -12.60
N LYS A 243 -2.02 12.58 -12.76
CA LYS A 243 -1.67 13.76 -11.97
C LYS A 243 -2.69 14.04 -10.87
N PHE A 244 -3.68 13.16 -10.72
CA PHE A 244 -4.73 13.25 -9.73
C PHE A 244 -5.49 14.58 -9.80
N ARG A 245 -5.69 15.16 -11.00
CA ARG A 245 -6.35 16.46 -11.15
C ARG A 245 -7.86 16.36 -11.30
N GLN A 246 -8.34 15.23 -11.82
CA GLN A 246 -9.74 14.98 -12.11
C GLN A 246 -10.23 13.74 -11.35
N LEU A 247 -11.37 13.86 -10.70
CA LEU A 247 -12.03 12.76 -10.01
C LEU A 247 -13.02 12.05 -10.94
N ASN A 248 -13.13 10.73 -10.78
CA ASN A 248 -14.35 10.02 -11.13
C ASN A 248 -15.45 10.46 -10.17
N LYS A 249 -16.61 10.85 -10.71
CA LYS A 249 -17.79 11.24 -9.92
C LYS A 249 -18.65 10.02 -9.69
N LEU A 250 -19.32 9.90 -8.55
CA LEU A 250 -20.15 8.73 -8.26
C LEU A 250 -21.27 8.54 -9.28
N THR A 251 -21.77 9.60 -9.92
CA THR A 251 -22.74 9.51 -11.03
C THR A 251 -22.20 8.75 -12.27
N GLU A 252 -20.88 8.62 -12.38
CA GLU A 252 -20.14 7.93 -13.44
C GLU A 252 -19.80 6.49 -13.04
N TYR A 253 -20.41 5.96 -11.99
CA TYR A 253 -20.17 4.59 -11.54
C TYR A 253 -20.37 3.55 -12.67
N ARG A 254 -19.62 2.47 -12.57
CA ARG A 254 -19.64 1.32 -13.47
C ARG A 254 -21.06 0.74 -13.58
N LYS A 255 -21.59 0.70 -14.81
CA LYS A 255 -22.99 0.35 -15.08
C LYS A 255 -23.32 -1.13 -14.91
N SER A 256 -22.31 -2.00 -14.83
CA SER A 256 -22.50 -3.42 -14.53
C SER A 256 -22.75 -3.72 -13.05
N LEU A 257 -22.59 -2.74 -12.14
CA LEU A 257 -22.89 -2.93 -10.72
C LEU A 257 -24.38 -3.16 -10.48
N THR A 258 -24.69 -4.23 -9.74
CA THR A 258 -26.01 -4.40 -9.13
C THR A 258 -26.23 -3.38 -8.02
N SER A 259 -27.49 -3.16 -7.64
CA SER A 259 -27.82 -2.28 -6.51
C SER A 259 -27.19 -2.74 -5.20
N ALA A 260 -27.05 -4.07 -5.00
CA ALA A 260 -26.42 -4.63 -3.80
C ALA A 260 -24.91 -4.35 -3.77
N GLU A 261 -24.21 -4.52 -4.90
CA GLU A 261 -22.77 -4.22 -4.98
C GLU A 261 -22.48 -2.73 -4.86
N LEU A 262 -23.33 -1.87 -5.45
CA LEU A 262 -23.22 -0.42 -5.25
C LEU A 262 -23.41 -0.06 -3.77
N LYS A 263 -24.40 -0.64 -3.09
CA LYS A 263 -24.60 -0.44 -1.65
C LYS A 263 -23.37 -0.89 -0.85
N GLN A 264 -22.85 -2.08 -1.14
CA GLN A 264 -21.65 -2.62 -0.47
C GLN A 264 -20.43 -1.72 -0.68
N ALA A 265 -20.21 -1.22 -1.91
CA ALA A 265 -19.12 -0.29 -2.18
C ALA A 265 -19.25 0.99 -1.34
N ILE A 266 -20.47 1.52 -1.18
CA ILE A 266 -20.73 2.67 -0.31
C ILE A 266 -20.60 2.32 1.18
N ASP A 267 -20.93 1.10 1.61
CA ASP A 267 -20.68 0.65 2.98
C ASP A 267 -19.17 0.68 3.30
N TYR A 268 -18.31 0.27 2.37
CA TYR A 268 -16.86 0.40 2.51
C TYR A 268 -16.36 1.85 2.50
N THR A 269 -16.94 2.72 1.69
CA THR A 269 -16.55 4.15 1.72
C THR A 269 -17.00 4.83 3.01
N GLU A 270 -18.12 4.41 3.61
CA GLU A 270 -18.59 4.89 4.91
C GLU A 270 -17.66 4.41 6.04
N LEU A 271 -17.22 3.14 6.02
CA LEU A 271 -16.18 2.66 6.94
C LEU A 271 -14.90 3.51 6.83
N MET A 272 -14.42 3.77 5.62
CA MET A 272 -13.28 4.66 5.42
C MET A 272 -13.54 6.07 5.97
N ALA A 273 -14.76 6.58 5.80
CA ALA A 273 -15.17 7.90 6.29
C ALA A 273 -15.20 7.97 7.82
N GLU A 274 -15.61 6.92 8.52
CA GLU A 274 -15.53 6.78 9.98
C GLU A 274 -14.08 6.79 10.49
N HIS A 275 -13.13 6.43 9.64
CA HIS A 275 -11.69 6.60 9.86
C HIS A 275 -11.13 7.88 9.24
N SER A 276 -11.96 8.90 9.01
CA SER A 276 -11.62 10.24 8.49
C SER A 276 -11.09 10.29 7.05
N SER A 277 -11.29 9.26 6.24
CA SER A 277 -10.92 9.30 4.82
C SER A 277 -11.70 10.40 4.09
N MET A 278 -11.01 11.41 3.57
CA MET A 278 -11.63 12.50 2.84
C MET A 278 -12.31 12.03 1.54
N ILE A 279 -11.71 11.07 0.83
CA ILE A 279 -12.35 10.47 -0.34
C ILE A 279 -13.57 9.63 0.07
N GLY A 280 -13.49 8.88 1.18
CA GLY A 280 -14.64 8.15 1.74
C GLY A 280 -15.81 9.09 2.06
N ILE A 281 -15.54 10.17 2.81
CA ILE A 281 -16.53 11.21 3.15
C ILE A 281 -17.15 11.81 1.88
N LEU A 282 -16.35 12.11 0.85
CA LEU A 282 -16.86 12.62 -0.42
C LEU A 282 -17.78 11.61 -1.10
N ARG A 283 -17.44 10.31 -1.14
CA ARG A 283 -18.29 9.28 -1.73
C ARG A 283 -19.61 9.12 -0.99
N VAL A 284 -19.61 9.17 0.34
CA VAL A 284 -20.85 9.12 1.13
C VAL A 284 -21.70 10.38 0.90
N THR A 285 -21.05 11.54 0.77
CA THR A 285 -21.72 12.79 0.37
C THR A 285 -22.45 12.64 -0.96
N GLU A 286 -21.75 12.14 -1.99
CA GLU A 286 -22.34 11.89 -3.31
C GLU A 286 -23.47 10.85 -3.27
N ALA A 287 -23.30 9.78 -2.48
CA ALA A 287 -24.29 8.72 -2.34
C ALA A 287 -25.65 9.26 -1.86
N TYR A 288 -25.65 10.08 -0.80
CA TYR A 288 -26.87 10.74 -0.32
C TYR A 288 -27.36 11.83 -1.29
N LEU A 289 -26.45 12.59 -1.91
CA LEU A 289 -26.82 13.65 -2.85
C LEU A 289 -27.52 13.11 -4.10
N TYR A 290 -27.15 11.93 -4.58
CA TYR A 290 -27.67 11.37 -5.83
C TYR A 290 -28.59 10.16 -5.63
N GLY A 291 -28.74 9.65 -4.39
CA GLY A 291 -29.52 8.44 -4.13
C GLY A 291 -28.86 7.17 -4.70
N LEU A 292 -27.52 7.10 -4.64
CA LEU A 292 -26.73 6.01 -5.21
C LEU A 292 -26.17 5.13 -4.10
N GLY A 293 -26.69 3.92 -3.95
CA GLY A 293 -26.33 3.01 -2.84
C GLY A 293 -26.89 3.44 -1.47
N ARG A 294 -27.59 4.57 -1.42
CA ARG A 294 -28.30 5.16 -0.28
C ARG A 294 -29.60 5.80 -0.76
N GLU A 295 -30.54 6.00 0.15
CA GLU A 295 -31.71 6.85 -0.13
C GLU A 295 -31.27 8.31 -0.33
N HIS A 296 -31.89 9.01 -1.27
CA HIS A 296 -31.59 10.41 -1.53
C HIS A 296 -31.96 11.27 -0.32
N ASP A 297 -30.98 11.98 0.24
CA ASP A 297 -31.16 12.82 1.43
C ASP A 297 -30.20 14.03 1.39
N ILE A 298 -30.73 15.18 0.98
CA ILE A 298 -29.94 16.42 0.84
C ILE A 298 -29.46 16.99 2.18
N VAL A 299 -30.12 16.67 3.30
CA VAL A 299 -29.71 17.11 4.64
C VAL A 299 -28.48 16.31 5.07
N LYS A 300 -28.52 14.98 4.93
CA LYS A 300 -27.35 14.13 5.20
C LYS A 300 -26.20 14.42 4.24
N ALA A 301 -26.47 14.62 2.95
CA ALA A 301 -25.43 15.01 1.99
C ALA A 301 -24.72 16.30 2.43
N TYR A 302 -25.45 17.31 2.90
CA TYR A 302 -24.85 18.55 3.39
C TYR A 302 -24.07 18.36 4.69
N ALA A 303 -24.57 17.56 5.63
CA ALA A 303 -23.82 17.25 6.84
C ALA A 303 -22.49 16.51 6.56
N TRP A 304 -22.48 15.53 5.65
CA TRP A 304 -21.27 14.83 5.24
C TRP A 304 -20.29 15.74 4.49
N SER A 305 -20.78 16.65 3.65
CA SER A 305 -19.92 17.61 2.96
C SER A 305 -19.27 18.60 3.95
N LEU A 306 -19.99 19.01 5.01
CA LEU A 306 -19.42 19.81 6.11
C LEU A 306 -18.42 19.02 6.96
N LEU A 307 -18.65 17.71 7.14
CA LEU A 307 -17.68 16.83 7.81
C LEU A 307 -16.36 16.77 7.06
N LEU A 308 -16.38 16.83 5.72
CA LEU A 308 -15.16 16.85 4.90
C LEU A 308 -14.31 18.09 5.19
N ASP A 309 -14.93 19.27 5.30
CA ASP A 309 -14.20 20.50 5.66
C ASP A 309 -13.64 20.42 7.08
N TYR A 310 -14.38 19.81 8.01
CA TYR A 310 -13.89 19.57 9.35
C TYR A 310 -12.70 18.58 9.38
N ALA A 311 -12.77 17.51 8.58
CA ALA A 311 -11.67 16.56 8.42
C ALA A 311 -10.42 17.27 7.85
N LYS A 312 -10.60 18.12 6.83
CA LYS A 312 -9.54 18.98 6.29
C LYS A 312 -8.91 19.86 7.38
N GLN A 313 -9.72 20.50 8.21
CA GLN A 313 -9.23 21.32 9.32
C GLN A 313 -8.40 20.49 10.30
N LYS A 314 -8.89 19.32 10.72
CA LYS A 314 -8.17 18.43 11.64
C LYS A 314 -6.83 17.96 11.10
N VAL A 315 -6.79 17.68 9.80
CA VAL A 315 -5.56 17.28 9.10
C VAL A 315 -4.52 18.41 9.08
N ILE A 316 -4.95 19.67 8.94
CA ILE A 316 -4.08 20.86 9.05
C ILE A 316 -3.60 21.06 10.50
N GLU A 317 -4.51 21.00 11.48
CA GLU A 317 -4.21 21.19 12.90
C GLU A 317 -3.20 20.17 13.44
N ASN A 318 -3.34 18.91 13.04
CA ASN A 318 -2.49 17.82 13.51
C ASN A 318 -1.08 17.82 12.90
N GLY A 319 -0.77 18.75 11.99
CA GLY A 319 0.53 18.81 11.30
C GLY A 319 0.87 17.51 10.55
N ASN A 320 -0.16 16.70 10.24
CA ASN A 320 -0.02 15.36 9.70
C ASN A 320 0.25 15.42 8.19
N ASN A 321 1.28 16.16 7.77
CA ASN A 321 1.64 16.37 6.36
C ASN A 321 2.06 15.08 5.63
N LEU A 322 2.22 13.96 6.35
CA LEU A 322 2.46 12.62 5.79
C LEU A 322 1.16 11.85 5.51
N ALA A 323 0.02 12.30 6.05
CA ALA A 323 -1.29 11.90 5.55
C ALA A 323 -1.63 12.50 4.18
N TRP A 324 -0.77 13.40 3.68
CA TRP A 324 -1.05 14.27 2.55
C TRP A 324 -0.31 13.76 1.33
N SER A 325 -1.05 13.31 0.33
CA SER A 325 -0.59 13.55 -1.03
C SER A 325 -1.10 14.94 -1.42
N PRO A 326 -0.24 15.98 -1.44
CA PRO A 326 -0.65 17.36 -1.72
C PRO A 326 -1.27 17.51 -3.12
N THR A 327 -1.08 16.53 -4.01
CA THR A 327 -1.65 16.51 -5.36
C THR A 327 -3.06 15.92 -5.40
N MET A 328 -3.41 14.99 -4.51
CA MET A 328 -4.68 14.25 -4.55
C MET A 328 -5.86 14.98 -3.88
N LEU A 329 -5.60 15.74 -2.81
CA LEU A 329 -6.66 16.40 -2.03
C LEU A 329 -7.28 17.65 -2.67
N PRO A 330 -6.54 18.52 -3.39
CA PRO A 330 -7.13 19.74 -3.95
C PRO A 330 -8.38 19.50 -4.81
N PRO A 331 -8.42 18.49 -5.72
CA PRO A 331 -9.65 18.18 -6.46
C PRO A 331 -10.81 17.72 -5.56
N ILE A 332 -10.54 16.96 -4.49
CA ILE A 332 -11.57 16.53 -3.53
C ILE A 332 -12.21 17.75 -2.87
N TRP A 333 -11.38 18.70 -2.39
CA TRP A 333 -11.88 19.91 -1.75
C TRP A 333 -12.62 20.83 -2.70
N GLN A 334 -12.09 21.00 -3.92
CA GLN A 334 -12.75 21.79 -4.94
C GLN A 334 -14.13 21.22 -5.26
N TYR A 335 -14.21 19.91 -5.49
CA TYR A 335 -15.47 19.28 -5.81
C TYR A 335 -16.45 19.28 -4.63
N ASN A 336 -15.97 19.08 -3.39
CA ASN A 336 -16.81 19.23 -2.19
C ASN A 336 -17.39 20.65 -2.07
N LYS A 337 -16.60 21.69 -2.35
CA LYS A 337 -17.05 23.09 -2.33
C LYS A 337 -18.14 23.36 -3.37
N GLU A 338 -18.00 22.78 -4.56
CA GLU A 338 -19.05 22.83 -5.61
C GLU A 338 -20.35 22.17 -5.13
N ILE A 339 -20.26 20.98 -4.50
CA ILE A 339 -21.40 20.27 -3.92
C ILE A 339 -22.05 21.09 -2.81
N GLN A 340 -21.27 21.62 -1.87
CA GLN A 340 -21.75 22.45 -0.76
C GLN A 340 -22.50 23.69 -1.26
N THR A 341 -21.91 24.42 -2.21
CA THR A 341 -22.54 25.63 -2.79
C THR A 341 -23.90 25.30 -3.39
N ARG A 342 -24.01 24.16 -4.08
CA ARG A 342 -25.28 23.68 -4.62
C ARG A 342 -26.28 23.35 -3.52
N LEU A 343 -25.86 22.59 -2.50
CA LEU A 343 -26.70 22.20 -1.37
C LEU A 343 -27.19 23.41 -0.57
N GLU A 344 -26.34 24.42 -0.36
CA GLU A 344 -26.69 25.65 0.34
C GLU A 344 -27.80 26.45 -0.35
N ASN A 345 -27.85 26.40 -1.67
CA ASN A 345 -28.92 27.02 -2.46
C ASN A 345 -30.22 26.20 -2.47
N MET A 346 -30.14 24.90 -2.19
CA MET A 346 -31.30 23.99 -2.16
C MET A 346 -31.99 23.92 -0.77
N LEU A 347 -31.21 24.08 0.31
CA LEU A 347 -31.69 23.86 1.68
C LEU A 347 -32.29 25.13 2.29
N ASN A 348 -33.42 24.98 2.97
CA ASN A 348 -33.97 26.03 3.84
C ASN A 348 -33.26 26.07 5.20
N THR A 349 -33.56 27.08 6.02
CA THR A 349 -32.93 27.29 7.34
C THR A 349 -33.11 26.09 8.28
N SER A 350 -34.31 25.49 8.34
CA SER A 350 -34.57 24.34 9.21
C SER A 350 -33.76 23.11 8.79
N GLN A 351 -33.61 22.90 7.48
CA GLN A 351 -32.82 21.80 6.93
C GLN A 351 -31.32 22.01 7.15
N LYS A 352 -30.83 23.25 7.03
CA LYS A 352 -29.44 23.60 7.36
C LYS A 352 -29.15 23.35 8.84
N GLN A 353 -30.08 23.68 9.74
CA GLN A 353 -29.94 23.38 11.16
C GLN A 353 -29.90 21.87 11.42
N ALA A 354 -30.83 21.11 10.82
CA ALA A 354 -30.83 19.65 10.94
C ALA A 354 -29.52 19.01 10.44
N ALA A 355 -28.92 19.56 9.37
CA ALA A 355 -27.62 19.11 8.90
C ALA A 355 -26.49 19.40 9.89
N GLN A 356 -26.52 20.54 10.59
CA GLN A 356 -25.54 20.87 11.65
C GLN A 356 -25.68 19.94 12.86
N ASP A 357 -26.91 19.61 13.24
CA ASP A 357 -27.19 18.66 14.32
C ASP A 357 -26.69 17.26 13.95
N TYR A 358 -26.94 16.83 12.71
CA TYR A 358 -26.42 15.56 12.20
C TYR A 358 -24.89 15.54 12.07
N LEU A 359 -24.26 16.65 11.64
CA LEU A 359 -22.80 16.80 11.62
C LEU A 359 -22.20 16.59 13.01
N SER A 360 -22.86 17.10 14.06
CA SER A 360 -22.41 16.88 15.44
C SER A 360 -22.42 15.40 15.82
N THR A 361 -23.40 14.65 15.32
CA THR A 361 -23.45 13.18 15.47
C THR A 361 -22.36 12.48 14.64
N LEU A 362 -22.10 12.93 13.40
CA LEU A 362 -21.04 12.35 12.57
C LEU A 362 -19.66 12.51 13.23
N LYS A 363 -19.39 13.67 13.83
CA LYS A 363 -18.11 13.94 14.52
C LYS A 363 -17.84 12.97 15.66
N THR A 364 -18.87 12.47 16.37
CA THR A 364 -18.68 11.50 17.46
C THR A 364 -18.49 10.07 16.98
N LYS A 365 -18.81 9.78 15.71
CA LYS A 365 -18.56 8.48 15.07
C LYS A 365 -17.15 8.34 14.50
N ILE A 366 -16.40 9.43 14.36
CA ILE A 366 -15.04 9.36 13.83
C ILE A 366 -14.11 8.70 14.85
N ILE A 367 -13.45 7.63 14.43
CA ILE A 367 -12.59 6.78 15.26
C ILE A 367 -11.20 7.39 15.41
N ASP A 368 -10.57 7.76 14.29
CA ASP A 368 -9.27 8.45 14.25
C ASP A 368 -9.33 9.52 13.15
N TRP A 369 -8.77 10.69 13.43
CA TRP A 369 -8.59 11.79 12.47
C TRP A 369 -7.31 11.64 11.63
N ASN A 370 -6.64 10.50 11.74
CA ASN A 370 -5.48 10.10 10.94
C ASN A 370 -5.79 8.83 10.13
N TYR A 371 -6.50 9.00 9.03
CA TYR A 371 -6.82 7.90 8.11
C TYR A 371 -5.59 7.08 7.68
N ASN A 372 -4.44 7.71 7.39
CA ASN A 372 -3.25 6.98 6.95
C ASN A 372 -2.70 6.05 8.04
N ARG A 373 -2.81 6.43 9.32
CA ARG A 373 -2.44 5.53 10.42
C ARG A 373 -3.30 4.28 10.40
N TRP A 374 -4.62 4.42 10.26
CA TRP A 374 -5.51 3.27 10.15
C TRP A 374 -5.21 2.45 8.88
N ARG A 375 -5.09 3.09 7.72
CA ARG A 375 -4.78 2.43 6.44
C ARG A 375 -3.47 1.62 6.47
N GLU A 376 -2.48 2.05 7.24
CA GLU A 376 -1.18 1.37 7.38
C GLU A 376 -1.18 0.26 8.45
N GLN A 377 -2.21 0.19 9.29
CA GLN A 377 -2.41 -0.93 10.20
C GLN A 377 -2.75 -2.20 9.43
N ILE A 378 -2.39 -3.34 10.03
CA ILE A 378 -2.77 -4.66 9.59
C ILE A 378 -3.46 -5.32 10.78
N ASP A 379 -4.69 -5.78 10.60
CA ASP A 379 -5.40 -6.52 11.63
C ASP A 379 -4.67 -7.81 11.96
N ASP A 380 -4.91 -8.32 13.18
CA ASP A 380 -4.18 -9.46 13.69
C ASP A 380 -4.49 -10.76 12.92
N PHE A 381 -3.63 -11.09 11.95
CA PHE A 381 -3.73 -12.32 11.17
C PHE A 381 -2.66 -13.32 11.61
N HIS A 382 -3.10 -14.51 12.03
CA HIS A 382 -2.17 -15.58 12.39
C HIS A 382 -1.64 -16.24 11.11
N PRO A 383 -0.32 -16.18 10.84
CA PRO A 383 0.27 -16.77 9.64
C PRO A 383 0.12 -18.29 9.65
N LYS A 384 -0.17 -18.86 8.48
CA LYS A 384 -0.16 -20.31 8.26
C LYS A 384 1.19 -20.75 7.68
N PRO A 385 1.73 -21.91 8.08
CA PRO A 385 2.98 -22.47 7.54
C PRO A 385 3.03 -22.51 6.01
#